data_AF-A0A3N5LG30-F1
#
_entry.id   AF-A0A3N5LG30-F1
#
_cell.length_a   1.000
_cell.length_b   1.000
_cell.length_c   1.000
_cell.angle_alpha   90.00
_cell.angle_beta   90.00
_cell.angle_gamma   90.00
#
_symmetry.space_group_name_H-M   'P 1'
#
loop_
_entity.id
_entity.type
_entity.pdbx_description
1 polymer ?
#
loop_
_entity_poly.entity_id
_entity_poly.type
_entity_poly.pdbx_seq_one_letter_code
_entity_poly.pdbx_strand_id
1 'polypeptide(L)'
;MYRDWRVRFYPERLPQRRWLEHYATVFDSVELNSTFYRLPTAETVDRWAASAPEGFTFAIKLGAFGSHRMKLRDPHGGLGHHVERFTRLGTHLGPTLVQLPPRWRRDAGRLGEFL
;
A
#
# COMPACT_ATOMS: atom_id res chain seq x y z
N MET A 1 10.07 3.66 1.63
CA MET A 1 11.18 3.99 0.72
C MET A 1 12.49 3.74 1.42
N TYR A 2 13.46 3.16 0.71
CA TYR A 2 14.71 2.63 1.28
C TYR A 2 15.77 3.73 1.41
N ARG A 3 16.46 3.79 2.55
CA ARG A 3 17.49 4.81 2.79
C ARG A 3 18.69 4.66 1.86
N ASP A 4 18.99 3.44 1.44
CA ASP A 4 20.13 3.10 0.58
C ASP A 4 20.01 3.61 -0.86
N TRP A 5 18.82 4.12 -1.22
CA TRP A 5 18.57 4.77 -2.51
C TRP A 5 19.00 6.24 -2.51
N ARG A 6 19.37 6.79 -1.35
CA ARG A 6 19.94 8.13 -1.26
C ARG A 6 21.26 8.18 -2.03
N VAL A 7 21.51 9.31 -2.69
CA VAL A 7 22.65 9.54 -3.60
C VAL A 7 22.57 8.76 -4.92
N ARG A 8 22.01 7.53 -4.93
CA ARG A 8 21.85 6.71 -6.15
C ARG A 8 20.64 7.08 -6.99
N PHE A 9 19.53 7.36 -6.32
CA PHE A 9 18.25 7.70 -6.94
C PHE A 9 17.73 9.02 -6.37
N TYR A 10 17.68 9.15 -5.04
CA TYR A 10 17.28 10.40 -4.41
C TYR A 10 18.47 11.37 -4.28
N PRO A 11 18.32 12.65 -4.65
CA PRO A 11 19.35 13.66 -4.42
C PRO A 11 19.78 13.70 -2.95
N GLU A 12 21.07 13.88 -2.70
CA GLU A 12 21.66 13.76 -1.36
C GLU A 12 20.95 14.64 -0.32
N ARG A 13 20.64 15.89 -0.69
CA ARG A 13 20.01 16.87 0.20
C ARG A 13 18.48 16.89 0.13
N LEU A 14 17.85 15.95 -0.60
CA LEU A 14 16.39 15.90 -0.69
C LEU A 14 15.78 15.40 0.64
N PRO A 15 14.92 16.18 1.31
CA PRO A 15 14.24 15.74 2.53
C PRO A 15 13.38 14.50 2.27
N GLN A 16 13.38 13.53 3.20
CA GLN A 16 12.66 12.26 3.02
C GLN A 16 11.16 12.43 2.72
N ARG A 17 10.53 13.48 3.27
CA ARG A 17 9.12 13.81 3.00
C ARG A 17 8.82 14.09 1.52
N ARG A 18 9.83 14.48 0.72
CA ARG A 18 9.71 14.77 -0.72
C ARG A 18 10.13 13.60 -1.61
N TRP A 19 10.48 12.45 -1.02
CA TRP A 19 10.94 11.31 -1.82
C TRP A 19 9.84 10.73 -2.69
N LEU A 20 8.58 10.78 -2.25
CA LEU A 20 7.44 10.37 -3.08
C LEU A 20 7.28 11.28 -4.30
N GLU A 21 7.32 12.60 -4.09
CA GLU A 21 7.28 13.58 -5.19
C GLU A 21 8.37 13.30 -6.22
N HIS A 22 9.62 13.11 -5.76
CA HIS A 22 10.74 12.81 -6.66
C HIS A 22 10.56 11.46 -7.37
N TYR A 23 10.14 10.42 -6.66
CA TYR A 23 9.89 9.11 -7.24
C TYR A 23 8.84 9.17 -8.36
N ALA A 24 7.76 9.94 -8.15
CA ALA A 24 6.69 10.11 -9.11
C ALA A 24 7.07 10.94 -10.35
N THR A 25 8.27 11.53 -10.39
CA THR A 25 8.82 12.12 -11.62
C THR A 25 9.48 11.10 -12.56
N VAL A 26 9.71 9.88 -12.08
CA VAL A 26 10.42 8.82 -12.81
C VAL A 26 9.53 7.60 -13.09
N PHE A 27 8.58 7.32 -12.19
CA PHE A 27 7.69 6.16 -12.29
C PHE A 27 6.24 6.59 -12.14
N ASP A 28 5.35 5.85 -12.81
CA ASP A 28 3.90 6.11 -12.79
C ASP A 28 3.15 5.34 -11.70
N SER A 29 3.81 4.44 -10.98
CA SER A 29 3.16 3.67 -9.91
C SER A 29 4.11 3.22 -8.81
N VAL A 30 3.56 2.91 -7.64
CA VAL A 30 4.32 2.35 -6.51
C VAL A 30 3.49 1.35 -5.71
N GLU A 31 4.12 0.25 -5.30
CA GLU A 31 3.54 -0.66 -4.30
C GLU A 31 3.93 -0.23 -2.88
N LEU A 32 2.93 0.12 -2.07
CA LEU A 32 3.13 0.46 -0.67
C LEU A 32 3.16 -0.82 0.17
N ASN A 33 4.37 -1.20 0.58
CA ASN A 33 4.61 -2.32 1.50
C ASN A 33 4.56 -1.93 2.98
N SER A 34 4.72 -0.65 3.32
CA SER A 34 4.70 -0.18 4.72
C SER A 34 3.36 -0.42 5.40
N THR A 35 2.28 -0.47 4.61
CA THR A 35 0.91 -0.76 5.04
C THR A 35 0.78 -2.18 5.62
N PHE A 36 1.70 -3.08 5.29
CA PHE A 36 1.79 -4.42 5.87
C PHE A 36 2.03 -4.38 7.38
N TYR A 37 2.87 -3.45 7.86
CA TYR A 37 3.30 -3.38 9.26
C TYR A 37 2.44 -2.47 10.13
N ARG A 38 1.90 -1.39 9.55
CA ARG A 38 1.04 -0.42 10.25
C ARG A 38 0.09 0.23 9.26
N LEU A 39 -1.19 0.36 9.65
CA LEU A 39 -2.14 1.19 8.91
C LEU A 39 -1.72 2.67 9.04
N PRO A 40 -1.42 3.38 7.93
CA PRO A 40 -1.04 4.79 7.98
C PRO A 40 -2.21 5.66 8.48
N THR A 41 -1.92 6.85 9.02
CA THR A 41 -2.95 7.81 9.42
C THR A 41 -3.71 8.34 8.19
N ALA A 42 -4.95 8.80 8.36
CA ALA A 42 -5.74 9.36 7.26
C ALA A 42 -5.00 10.54 6.61
N GLU A 43 -4.46 11.44 7.45
CA GLU A 43 -3.64 12.57 7.02
C GLU A 43 -2.41 12.14 6.18
N THR A 44 -1.80 11.00 6.49
CA THR A 44 -0.68 10.48 5.70
C THR A 44 -1.13 10.07 4.31
N VAL A 45 -2.29 9.40 4.21
CA VAL A 45 -2.85 8.98 2.92
C VAL A 45 -3.30 10.18 2.09
N ASP A 46 -3.92 11.18 2.72
CA ASP A 46 -4.33 12.42 2.06
C ASP A 46 -3.12 13.15 1.47
N ARG A 47 -2.01 13.17 2.20
CA ARG A 47 -0.76 13.77 1.73
C ARG A 47 -0.17 13.00 0.54
N TRP A 48 -0.29 11.68 0.51
CA TRP A 48 0.12 10.89 -0.65
C TRP A 48 -0.74 11.20 -1.87
N ALA A 49 -2.07 11.24 -1.70
CA ALA A 49 -2.99 11.60 -2.77
C ALA A 49 -2.67 13.00 -3.33
N ALA A 50 -2.45 13.99 -2.46
CA ALA A 50 -2.16 15.37 -2.86
C ALA A 50 -0.78 15.58 -3.51
N SER A 51 0.17 14.66 -3.31
CA SER A 51 1.53 14.77 -3.86
C SER A 51 1.75 13.91 -5.11
N ALA A 52 0.79 13.06 -5.46
CA ALA A 52 0.85 12.22 -6.64
C ALA A 52 0.44 13.04 -7.89
N PRO A 53 1.20 13.00 -8.99
CA PRO A 53 0.79 13.61 -10.24
C PRO A 53 -0.39 12.85 -10.84
N GLU A 54 -1.14 13.52 -11.73
CA GLU A 54 -2.24 12.89 -12.48
C GLU A 54 -1.75 11.62 -13.19
N GLY A 55 -2.55 10.54 -13.14
CA GLY A 55 -2.21 9.24 -13.70
C GLY A 55 -1.35 8.34 -12.80
N PHE A 56 -0.76 8.87 -11.72
CA PHE A 56 0.04 8.05 -10.81
C PHE A 56 -0.82 7.08 -10.00
N THR A 57 -0.39 5.82 -9.89
CA THR A 57 -1.18 4.73 -9.27
C THR A 57 -0.49 4.12 -8.06
N PHE A 58 -1.21 4.00 -6.94
CA PHE A 58 -0.74 3.28 -5.75
C PHE A 58 -1.32 1.87 -5.69
N ALA A 59 -0.46 0.86 -5.69
CA ALA A 59 -0.83 -0.51 -5.31
C ALA A 59 -0.66 -0.68 -3.80
N ILE A 60 -1.71 -1.12 -3.11
CA ILE A 60 -1.73 -1.15 -1.65
C ILE A 60 -1.61 -2.59 -1.16
N LYS A 61 -0.57 -2.89 -0.39
CA LYS A 61 -0.48 -4.20 0.24
C LYS A 61 -1.39 -4.29 1.45
N LEU A 62 -2.20 -5.35 1.51
CA LEU A 62 -3.04 -5.59 2.68
C LEU A 62 -2.18 -5.85 3.91
N GLY A 63 -2.57 -5.23 5.04
CA GLY A 63 -1.92 -5.37 6.34
C GLY A 63 -1.74 -6.83 6.77
N ALA A 64 -0.65 -7.14 7.48
CA ALA A 64 -0.36 -8.49 8.00
C ALA A 64 -1.48 -9.05 8.89
N PHE A 65 -2.27 -8.18 9.51
CA PHE A 65 -3.44 -8.58 10.29
C PHE A 65 -4.47 -9.31 9.42
N GLY A 66 -4.81 -8.76 8.24
CA GLY A 66 -5.76 -9.37 7.31
C GLY A 66 -5.22 -10.64 6.63
N SER A 67 -4.00 -10.61 6.10
CA SER A 67 -3.44 -11.71 5.29
C SER A 67 -2.83 -12.85 6.10
N HIS A 68 -2.31 -12.61 7.31
CA HIS A 68 -1.58 -13.63 8.09
C HIS A 68 -2.27 -14.03 9.41
N ARG A 69 -2.96 -13.11 10.11
CA ARG A 69 -3.63 -13.43 11.37
C ARG A 69 -5.07 -13.91 11.19
N MET A 70 -5.81 -13.34 10.24
CA MET A 70 -7.23 -13.67 10.04
C MET A 70 -7.45 -14.85 9.11
N LYS A 71 -6.40 -15.37 8.46
CA LYS A 71 -6.46 -16.46 7.49
C LYS A 71 -7.51 -16.27 6.37
N LEU A 72 -7.86 -15.04 6.00
CA LEU A 72 -8.98 -14.68 5.12
C LEU A 72 -10.39 -14.91 5.70
N ARG A 73 -10.55 -15.12 7.02
CA ARG A 73 -11.82 -15.53 7.66
C ARG A 73 -12.67 -14.42 8.28
N ASP A 74 -12.15 -13.20 8.40
CA ASP A 74 -12.94 -12.07 8.89
C ASP A 74 -12.69 -10.84 8.00
N PRO A 75 -13.30 -10.81 6.81
CA PRO A 75 -13.15 -9.69 5.89
C PRO A 75 -13.73 -8.39 6.50
N HIS A 76 -14.78 -8.47 7.32
CA HIS A 76 -15.55 -7.30 7.72
C HIS A 76 -14.86 -6.41 8.75
N GLY A 77 -14.10 -6.95 9.71
CA GLY A 77 -13.42 -6.13 10.72
C GLY A 77 -12.11 -5.48 10.24
N GLY A 78 -11.25 -6.29 9.62
CA GLY A 78 -9.90 -5.87 9.21
C GLY A 78 -9.83 -5.16 7.86
N LEU A 79 -10.65 -5.58 6.88
CA LEU A 79 -10.66 -4.94 5.56
C LEU A 79 -11.41 -3.62 5.58
N GLY A 80 -12.47 -3.47 6.40
CA GLY A 80 -13.26 -2.24 6.44
C GLY A 80 -12.39 -1.00 6.69
N HIS A 81 -11.58 -1.02 7.75
CA HIS A 81 -10.64 0.06 8.05
C HIS A 81 -9.54 0.24 6.99
N HIS A 82 -9.14 -0.84 6.32
CA HIS A 82 -8.15 -0.77 5.23
C HIS A 82 -8.75 -0.05 4.01
N VAL A 83 -9.91 -0.51 3.54
CA VAL A 83 -10.65 0.06 2.43
C VAL A 83 -10.96 1.52 2.71
N GLU A 84 -11.57 1.83 3.86
CA GLU A 84 -11.89 3.20 4.28
C GLU A 84 -10.64 4.11 4.27
N ARG A 85 -9.49 3.58 4.69
CA ARG A 85 -8.25 4.35 4.72
C ARG A 85 -7.73 4.68 3.33
N PHE A 86 -7.78 3.74 2.40
CA PHE A 86 -7.14 3.88 1.09
C PHE A 86 -8.06 4.39 -0.02
N THR A 87 -9.39 4.37 0.16
CA THR A 87 -10.33 5.11 -0.72
C THR A 87 -10.03 6.60 -0.77
N ARG A 88 -9.37 7.14 0.26
CA ARG A 88 -8.84 8.52 0.31
C ARG A 88 -7.80 8.84 -0.77
N LEU A 89 -7.21 7.84 -1.41
CA LEU A 89 -6.33 8.05 -2.57
C LEU A 89 -7.09 8.48 -3.83
N GLY A 90 -8.43 8.36 -3.84
CA GLY A 90 -9.27 8.80 -4.95
C GLY A 90 -8.87 8.12 -6.26
N THR A 91 -8.66 8.92 -7.30
CA THR A 91 -8.28 8.46 -8.64
C THR A 91 -6.90 7.78 -8.69
N HIS A 92 -6.05 7.98 -7.67
CA HIS A 92 -4.75 7.32 -7.58
C HIS A 92 -4.82 5.93 -6.94
N LEU A 93 -5.99 5.49 -6.46
CA LEU A 93 -6.14 4.18 -5.86
C LEU A 93 -6.08 3.09 -6.93
N GLY A 94 -5.01 2.29 -6.88
CA GLY A 94 -4.86 1.09 -7.69
C GLY A 94 -5.30 -0.19 -6.95
N PRO A 95 -4.74 -1.35 -7.31
CA PRO A 95 -5.16 -2.62 -6.75
C PRO A 95 -4.74 -2.79 -5.29
N THR A 96 -5.51 -3.60 -4.56
CA THR A 96 -5.09 -4.12 -3.25
C THR A 96 -4.40 -5.47 -3.41
N LEU A 97 -3.11 -5.55 -3.07
CA LEU A 97 -2.34 -6.79 -3.09
C LEU A 97 -2.59 -7.61 -1.83
N VAL A 98 -3.11 -8.82 -2.00
CA VAL A 98 -3.27 -9.83 -0.94
C VAL A 98 -2.22 -10.93 -1.12
N GLN A 99 -1.08 -10.77 -0.46
CA GLN A 99 -0.02 -11.78 -0.48
C GLN A 99 -0.22 -12.82 0.63
N LEU A 100 -0.33 -14.10 0.25
CA LEU A 100 -0.51 -15.21 1.19
C LEU A 100 0.83 -15.79 1.66
N PRO A 101 0.91 -16.37 2.87
CA PRO A 101 2.12 -17.06 3.32
C PRO A 101 2.52 -18.22 2.41
N PRO A 102 3.83 -18.46 2.19
CA PRO A 102 4.31 -19.50 1.29
C PRO A 102 3.98 -20.93 1.75
N ARG A 103 3.67 -21.12 3.05
CA ARG A 103 3.35 -22.45 3.62
C ARG A 103 1.86 -22.81 3.53
N TRP A 104 1.01 -21.93 3.03
CA TRP A 104 -0.41 -22.24 2.88
C TRP A 104 -0.63 -23.15 1.70
N ARG A 105 -1.47 -24.19 1.90
CA ARG A 105 -2.01 -24.97 0.80
C ARG A 105 -3.06 -24.16 0.07
N ARG A 106 -3.16 -24.35 -1.25
CA ARG A 106 -4.21 -23.77 -2.08
C ARG A 106 -5.58 -24.16 -1.52
N ASP A 107 -6.44 -23.16 -1.32
CA ASP A 107 -7.82 -23.31 -0.86
C ASP A 107 -8.67 -22.30 -1.64
N ALA A 108 -9.33 -22.77 -2.70
CA ALA A 108 -10.09 -21.91 -3.61
C ALA A 108 -11.42 -21.46 -2.99
N GLY A 109 -12.06 -22.29 -2.16
CA GLY A 109 -13.30 -21.94 -1.48
C GLY A 109 -13.10 -20.76 -0.54
N ARG A 110 -12.03 -20.81 0.26
CA ARG A 110 -11.68 -19.70 1.17
C ARG A 110 -11.30 -18.42 0.43
N LEU A 111 -10.63 -18.52 -0.71
CA LEU A 111 -10.36 -17.34 -1.53
C LEU A 111 -11.67 -16.76 -2.09
N GLY A 112 -12.60 -17.60 -2.50
CA GLY A 112 -13.92 -17.18 -2.99
C GLY A 112 -14.77 -16.49 -1.92
N GLU A 113 -14.72 -16.94 -0.67
CA GLU A 113 -15.43 -16.28 0.45
C GLU A 113 -14.84 -14.90 0.82
N PHE A 114 -13.58 -14.65 0.46
CA PHE A 114 -12.85 -13.43 0.80
C PHE A 114 -13.02 -12.29 -0.21
N LEU A 115 -13.23 -12.62 -1.49
CA LEU A 115 -13.39 -11.68 -2.60
C LEU A 115 -14.83 -11.18 -2.72
#